data_AF-M8BR08-F1
#
_entry.id   AF-M8BR08-F1
#
_cell.length_a   1.000
_cell.length_b   1.000
_cell.length_c   1.000
_cell.angle_alpha   90.00
_cell.angle_beta   90.00
_cell.angle_gamma   90.00
#
_symmetry.space_group_name_H-M   'P 1'
#
loop_
_entity.id
_entity.type
_entity.pdbx_description
1 polymer ?
#
loop_
_entity_poly.entity_id
_entity_poly.type
_entity_poly.pdbx_seq_one_letter_code
_entity_poly.pdbx_strand_id
1 'polypeptide(L)'
;MSNSPDCCVDGKQYLQFLCSPPVSSATWAVLTVNGFGKGKDGGLPSECDGAYHDDSEMDAARLTGRLRGAARCGRSIKITAKGGSSMHAKVVDECDSRHGVDAEHNYEEPCAYNVVDASPAVWDALGLDQSIGLQDVTWSDE
;
A
#
# COMPACT_ATOMS: atom_id res chain seq x y z
N MET A 1 -8.32 -0.74 -25.99
CA MET A 1 -6.98 -1.08 -25.47
C MET A 1 -6.65 0.02 -24.49
N SER A 2 -6.84 -0.23 -23.19
CA SER A 2 -6.55 0.75 -22.15
C SER A 2 -5.04 0.75 -21.94
N ASN A 3 -4.36 1.85 -22.28
CA ASN A 3 -2.98 2.07 -21.87
C ASN A 3 -3.03 2.55 -20.42
N SER A 4 -3.19 1.64 -19.47
CA SER A 4 -2.78 1.95 -18.10
C SER A 4 -1.25 1.88 -18.09
N PRO A 5 -0.54 2.96 -17.69
CA PRO A 5 0.92 2.98 -17.63
C PRO A 5 1.51 1.91 -16.69
N ASP A 6 0.68 1.31 -15.83
CA ASP A 6 1.06 0.36 -14.79
C ASP A 6 0.94 -1.12 -15.21
N CYS A 7 0.55 -1.41 -16.46
CA CYS A 7 0.47 -2.78 -16.94
C CYS A 7 1.87 -3.40 -17.14
N CYS A 8 1.97 -4.70 -16.83
CA CYS A 8 3.19 -5.45 -17.08
C CYS A 8 3.53 -5.57 -18.57
N VAL A 9 4.83 -5.59 -18.85
CA VAL A 9 5.40 -5.69 -20.19
C VAL A 9 5.75 -7.14 -20.48
N ASP A 10 5.26 -7.67 -21.61
CA ASP A 10 5.57 -9.02 -22.05
C ASP A 10 7.09 -9.22 -22.21
N GLY A 11 7.60 -10.35 -21.68
CA GLY A 11 9.02 -10.68 -21.65
C GLY A 11 9.87 -9.92 -20.63
N LYS A 12 9.33 -8.94 -19.88
CA LYS A 12 10.05 -8.30 -18.77
C LYS A 12 10.00 -9.17 -17.52
N GLN A 13 11.14 -9.27 -16.83
CA GLN A 13 11.20 -9.90 -15.52
C GLN A 13 10.93 -8.87 -14.42
N TYR A 14 10.09 -9.26 -13.46
CA TYR A 14 9.72 -8.44 -12.31
C TYR A 14 10.26 -9.09 -11.04
N LEU A 15 10.70 -8.26 -10.07
CA LEU A 15 11.25 -8.76 -8.81
C LEU A 15 10.14 -9.22 -7.89
N GLN A 16 10.38 -10.35 -7.23
CA GLN A 16 9.51 -10.87 -6.19
C GLN A 16 10.27 -10.86 -4.86
N PHE A 17 9.56 -10.53 -3.79
CA PHE A 17 10.12 -10.46 -2.45
C PHE A 17 9.35 -11.38 -1.51
N LEU A 18 10.08 -12.26 -0.82
CA LEU A 18 9.50 -13.13 0.19
C LEU A 18 9.52 -12.50 1.59
N CYS A 19 10.24 -11.39 1.75
CA CYS A 19 10.46 -10.69 3.01
C CYS A 19 10.47 -9.18 2.81
N SER A 20 10.17 -8.48 3.91
CA SER A 20 10.24 -7.02 4.02
C SER A 20 11.38 -6.63 4.97
N PRO A 21 11.81 -5.35 4.98
CA PRO A 21 12.82 -4.87 5.91
C PRO A 21 12.41 -5.10 7.38
N PRO A 22 13.37 -5.18 8.31
CA PRO A 22 13.07 -5.29 9.73
C PRO A 22 12.23 -4.10 10.23
N VAL A 23 11.17 -4.39 10.98
CA VAL A 23 10.34 -3.36 11.60
C VAL A 23 11.05 -2.79 12.82
N SER A 24 11.01 -1.47 12.96
CA SER A 24 11.59 -0.69 14.06
C SER A 24 10.63 0.43 14.50
N SER A 25 11.06 1.27 15.44
CA SER A 25 10.30 2.47 15.86
C SER A 25 10.21 3.55 14.77
N ALA A 26 10.94 3.40 13.66
CA ALA A 26 10.90 4.31 12.50
C ALA A 26 11.27 3.54 11.23
N THR A 27 10.43 2.58 10.85
CA THR A 27 10.63 1.74 9.67
C THR A 27 10.50 2.58 8.41
N TRP A 28 11.54 2.66 7.59
CA TRP A 28 11.48 3.39 6.32
C TRP A 28 10.57 2.67 5.31
N ALA A 29 9.77 3.44 4.58
CA ALA A 29 8.91 2.95 3.52
C ALA A 29 8.70 4.02 2.44
N VAL A 30 8.20 3.58 1.29
CA VAL A 30 7.67 4.46 0.25
C VAL A 30 6.15 4.47 0.37
N LEU A 31 5.58 5.66 0.57
CA LEU A 31 4.15 5.89 0.55
C LEU A 31 3.68 5.99 -0.90
N THR A 32 2.66 5.22 -1.26
CA THR A 32 1.95 5.29 -2.54
C THR A 32 0.48 5.65 -2.30
N VAL A 33 -0.22 6.10 -3.35
CA VAL A 33 -1.65 6.43 -3.29
C VAL A 33 -2.46 5.33 -3.94
N ASN A 34 -3.46 4.80 -3.22
CA ASN A 34 -4.36 3.77 -3.73
C ASN A 34 -5.80 4.00 -3.28
N GLY A 35 -6.73 3.78 -4.20
CA GLY A 35 -8.16 3.78 -3.88
C GLY A 35 -8.62 2.39 -3.44
N PHE A 36 -9.27 2.33 -2.28
CA PHE A 36 -9.78 1.07 -1.70
C PHE A 36 -11.27 0.84 -2.01
N GLY A 37 -11.89 1.76 -2.74
CA GLY A 37 -13.29 1.68 -3.14
C GLY A 37 -13.54 0.62 -4.23
N LYS A 38 -14.80 0.21 -4.37
CA LYS A 38 -15.20 -0.73 -5.43
C LYS A 38 -14.93 -0.15 -6.82
N GLY A 39 -14.17 -0.89 -7.64
CA GLY A 39 -13.81 -0.47 -9.00
C GLY A 39 -12.69 0.58 -9.05
N LYS A 40 -11.97 0.76 -7.93
CA LYS A 40 -10.70 1.50 -7.86
C LYS A 40 -9.50 0.56 -8.04
N ASP A 41 -8.31 1.13 -7.95
CA ASP A 41 -7.03 0.45 -8.17
C ASP A 41 -6.83 -0.76 -7.24
N GLY A 42 -7.35 -0.71 -6.01
CA GLY A 42 -7.35 -1.87 -5.09
C GLY A 42 -8.08 -3.10 -5.62
N GLY A 43 -8.95 -2.96 -6.62
CA GLY A 43 -9.58 -4.03 -7.42
C GLY A 43 -10.55 -4.93 -6.63
N LEU A 44 -10.01 -5.69 -5.69
CA LEU A 44 -10.69 -6.66 -4.83
C LEU A 44 -10.95 -6.07 -3.43
N PRO A 45 -11.88 -6.66 -2.66
CA PRO A 45 -12.03 -6.32 -1.25
C PRO A 45 -10.74 -6.61 -0.48
N SER A 46 -10.43 -5.79 0.53
CA SER A 46 -9.20 -5.86 1.30
C SER A 46 -9.06 -7.17 2.07
N GLU A 47 -7.84 -7.73 2.13
CA GLU A 47 -7.59 -9.09 2.64
C GLU A 47 -7.96 -9.24 4.13
N CYS A 48 -7.86 -8.19 4.93
CA CYS A 48 -8.07 -8.29 6.38
C CYS A 48 -9.52 -8.50 6.81
N ASP A 49 -10.49 -7.96 6.07
CA ASP A 49 -11.91 -7.99 6.45
C ASP A 49 -12.87 -8.31 5.30
N GLY A 50 -12.36 -8.43 4.07
CA GLY A 50 -13.16 -8.74 2.88
C GLY A 50 -14.10 -7.61 2.48
N ALA A 51 -13.81 -6.36 2.87
CA ALA A 51 -14.60 -5.19 2.54
C ALA A 51 -13.89 -4.24 1.56
N TYR A 52 -14.68 -3.39 0.90
CA TYR A 52 -14.17 -2.20 0.23
C TYR A 52 -14.20 -1.05 1.24
N HIS A 53 -13.22 -0.15 1.15
CA HIS A 53 -13.14 1.04 2.00
C HIS A 53 -13.32 2.29 1.15
N ASP A 54 -14.13 3.24 1.62
CA ASP A 54 -14.27 4.51 0.92
C ASP A 54 -12.94 5.28 0.98
N ASP A 55 -12.58 5.97 -0.10
CA ASP A 55 -11.34 6.76 -0.15
C ASP A 55 -11.31 7.89 0.90
N SER A 56 -12.48 8.25 1.45
CA SER A 56 -12.65 9.18 2.58
C SER A 56 -12.52 8.52 3.96
N GLU A 57 -12.51 7.19 4.03
CA GLU A 57 -12.24 6.47 5.27
C GLU A 57 -10.75 6.70 5.59
N MET A 58 -10.50 7.45 6.67
CA MET A 58 -9.21 8.07 7.00
C MET A 58 -8.06 7.08 7.25
N ASP A 59 -8.34 5.78 7.22
CA ASP A 59 -7.52 4.80 7.89
C ASP A 59 -7.14 3.62 7.01
N ALA A 60 -7.31 3.60 5.69
CA ALA A 60 -6.91 2.42 4.91
C ALA A 60 -5.45 2.49 4.46
N ALA A 61 -4.64 1.53 4.91
CA ALA A 61 -3.28 1.30 4.41
C ALA A 61 -3.02 -0.18 4.12
N ARG A 62 -2.20 -0.42 3.10
CA ARG A 62 -1.70 -1.71 2.62
C ARG A 62 -0.18 -1.75 2.79
N LEU A 63 0.35 -2.72 3.52
CA LEU A 63 1.80 -2.81 3.81
C LEU A 63 2.43 -3.97 3.04
N THR A 64 3.65 -3.78 2.52
CA THR A 64 4.32 -4.87 1.81
C THR A 64 4.80 -5.99 2.69
N GLY A 65 4.52 -7.20 2.17
CA GLY A 65 5.13 -8.47 2.50
C GLY A 65 4.51 -9.06 3.74
N ARG A 66 4.51 -10.40 3.80
CA ARG A 66 3.86 -11.19 4.85
C ARG A 66 4.23 -10.63 6.21
N LEU A 67 3.38 -9.73 6.69
CA LEU A 67 3.50 -9.08 7.96
C LEU A 67 2.90 -10.07 8.97
N ARG A 68 3.51 -11.25 9.02
CA ARG A 68 3.06 -12.44 9.74
C ARG A 68 1.58 -12.77 9.55
N GLY A 69 1.02 -12.73 8.33
CA GLY A 69 -0.33 -13.23 8.02
C GLY A 69 -1.39 -12.69 8.96
N ALA A 70 -2.03 -11.59 8.58
CA ALA A 70 -3.04 -10.91 9.40
C ALA A 70 -2.59 -10.37 10.78
N ALA A 71 -1.31 -10.45 11.17
CA ALA A 71 -0.90 -10.00 12.52
C ALA A 71 -1.13 -8.50 12.76
N ARG A 72 -1.12 -7.68 11.71
CA ARG A 72 -1.45 -6.25 11.78
C ARG A 72 -2.82 -5.90 11.21
N CYS A 73 -3.57 -6.87 10.70
CA CYS A 73 -4.93 -6.61 10.23
C CYS A 73 -5.75 -5.95 11.33
N GLY A 74 -6.35 -4.81 10.99
CA GLY A 74 -7.14 -4.01 11.89
C GLY A 74 -6.37 -3.22 12.94
N ARG A 75 -5.03 -3.27 12.95
CA ARG A 75 -4.19 -2.44 13.82
C ARG A 75 -3.84 -1.13 13.17
N SER A 76 -3.66 -0.10 13.98
CA SER A 76 -3.15 1.18 13.52
C SER A 76 -1.63 1.18 13.48
N ILE A 77 -1.08 1.83 12.47
CA ILE A 77 0.32 2.22 12.36
C ILE A 77 0.39 3.74 12.37
N LYS A 78 1.48 4.29 12.89
CA LYS A 78 1.76 5.71 12.75
C LYS A 78 2.63 5.94 11.53
N ILE A 79 2.17 6.75 10.59
CA ILE A 79 2.93 7.15 9.39
C ILE A 79 3.45 8.57 9.62
N THR A 80 4.73 8.81 9.31
CA THR A 80 5.39 10.11 9.47
C THR A 80 6.06 10.52 8.16
N ALA A 81 5.65 11.67 7.64
CA ALA A 81 6.27 12.28 6.46
C ALA A 81 7.60 12.97 6.80
N LYS A 82 8.47 13.16 5.80
CA LYS A 82 9.76 13.87 5.97
C LYS A 82 9.63 15.26 6.60
N GLY A 83 8.51 15.95 6.39
CA GLY A 83 8.23 17.26 6.98
C GLY A 83 7.85 17.25 8.46
N GLY A 84 7.72 16.07 9.08
CA GLY A 84 7.36 15.89 10.49
C GLY A 84 5.86 15.70 10.76
N SER A 85 5.00 15.93 9.77
CA SER A 85 3.58 15.58 9.83
C SER A 85 3.41 14.08 10.06
N SER A 86 2.48 13.69 10.93
CA SER A 86 2.20 12.28 11.21
C SER A 86 0.72 12.02 11.44
N MET A 87 0.28 10.81 11.15
CA MET A 87 -1.09 10.36 11.35
C MET A 87 -1.16 8.85 11.60
N HIS A 88 -2.31 8.35 12.08
CA HIS A 88 -2.52 6.93 12.36
C HIS A 88 -3.43 6.30 11.32
N ALA A 89 -2.94 5.29 10.59
CA ALA A 89 -3.72 4.58 9.58
C ALA A 89 -3.91 3.13 10.01
N LYS A 90 -5.08 2.56 9.76
CA LYS A 90 -5.39 1.14 10.00
C LYS A 90 -4.89 0.28 8.84
N VAL A 91 -4.25 -0.83 9.17
CA VAL A 91 -3.86 -1.79 8.14
C VAL A 91 -5.09 -2.63 7.78
N VAL A 92 -5.55 -2.48 6.54
CA VAL A 92 -6.74 -3.18 6.01
C VAL A 92 -6.36 -4.23 4.97
N ASP A 93 -5.16 -4.16 4.39
CA ASP A 93 -4.77 -5.03 3.29
C ASP A 93 -3.27 -5.37 3.28
N GLU A 94 -2.87 -6.39 2.51
CA GLU A 94 -1.47 -6.78 2.30
C GLU A 94 -1.01 -6.43 0.88
N CYS A 95 0.13 -5.72 0.74
CA CYS A 95 0.77 -5.51 -0.55
C CYS A 95 1.53 -6.75 -0.97
N ASP A 96 0.96 -7.49 -1.94
CA ASP A 96 1.53 -8.75 -2.41
C ASP A 96 2.78 -8.48 -3.26
N SER A 97 3.94 -8.78 -2.68
CA SER A 97 5.24 -8.65 -3.33
C SER A 97 5.74 -9.96 -3.97
N ARG A 98 4.90 -11.00 -3.98
CA ARG A 98 5.22 -12.33 -4.49
C ARG A 98 4.47 -12.62 -5.78
N HIS A 99 3.21 -12.24 -5.84
CA HIS A 99 2.34 -12.48 -6.98
C HIS A 99 2.00 -11.18 -7.71
N GLY A 100 1.59 -11.31 -8.96
CA GLY A 100 1.46 -10.24 -9.93
C GLY A 100 1.64 -10.79 -11.33
N VAL A 101 1.46 -9.93 -12.35
CA VAL A 101 1.60 -10.29 -13.77
C VAL A 101 0.61 -11.38 -14.22
N ASP A 102 -0.55 -11.46 -13.57
CA ASP A 102 -1.61 -12.40 -13.87
C ASP A 102 -2.98 -11.74 -13.86
N ALA A 103 -4.01 -12.49 -14.24
CA ALA A 103 -5.37 -11.97 -14.36
C ALA A 103 -6.01 -11.60 -13.01
N GLU A 104 -5.56 -12.21 -11.90
CA GLU A 104 -6.07 -11.89 -10.56
C GLU A 104 -5.56 -10.52 -10.10
N HIS A 105 -4.37 -10.14 -10.55
CA HIS A 105 -3.71 -8.86 -10.25
C HIS A 105 -3.83 -7.83 -11.39
N ASN A 106 -4.83 -7.96 -12.29
CA ASN A 106 -5.00 -7.07 -13.45
C ASN A 106 -3.76 -6.89 -14.34
N TYR A 107 -2.85 -7.87 -14.32
CA TYR A 107 -1.53 -7.82 -14.95
C TYR A 107 -0.64 -6.67 -14.46
N GLU A 108 -0.81 -6.22 -13.22
CA GLU A 108 0.07 -5.28 -12.53
C GLU A 108 1.31 -6.00 -11.95
N GLU A 109 2.38 -5.25 -11.72
CA GLU A 109 3.61 -5.83 -11.19
C GLU A 109 3.48 -6.18 -9.70
N PRO A 110 4.24 -7.18 -9.20
CA PRO A 110 4.31 -7.44 -7.76
C PRO A 110 4.75 -6.20 -6.99
N CYS A 111 4.17 -6.00 -5.81
CA CYS A 111 4.43 -4.83 -4.99
C CYS A 111 5.90 -4.78 -4.50
N ALA A 112 6.47 -3.58 -4.38
CA ALA A 112 7.85 -3.42 -3.91
C ALA A 112 7.96 -3.69 -2.40
N TYR A 113 9.08 -4.28 -1.95
CA TYR A 113 9.32 -4.83 -0.60
C TYR A 113 9.10 -3.88 0.61
N ASN A 114 8.90 -2.59 0.39
CA ASN A 114 8.90 -1.55 1.43
C ASN A 114 7.81 -0.49 1.19
N VAL A 115 6.64 -0.88 0.71
CA VAL A 115 5.53 0.05 0.39
C VAL A 115 4.55 0.16 1.56
N VAL A 116 4.08 1.39 1.78
CA VAL A 116 2.86 1.71 2.51
C VAL A 116 1.92 2.31 1.47
N ASP A 117 0.94 1.54 1.03
CA ASP A 117 0.01 1.98 0.00
C ASP A 117 -1.27 2.47 0.66
N ALA A 118 -1.59 3.76 0.50
CA ALA A 118 -2.47 4.47 1.41
C ALA A 118 -3.57 5.26 0.69
N SER A 119 -4.71 5.44 1.36
CA SER A 119 -5.84 6.16 0.80
C SER A 119 -5.52 7.64 0.54
N PRO A 120 -6.24 8.31 -0.38
CA PRO A 120 -6.15 9.76 -0.57
C PRO A 120 -6.28 10.56 0.75
N ALA A 121 -7.13 10.12 1.66
CA ALA A 121 -7.29 10.75 2.98
C ALA A 121 -6.01 10.73 3.82
N VAL A 122 -5.20 9.66 3.74
CA VAL A 122 -3.90 9.58 4.43
C VAL A 122 -2.93 10.61 3.88
N TRP A 123 -2.88 10.75 2.56
CA TRP A 123 -2.04 11.75 1.89
C TRP A 123 -2.43 13.18 2.28
N ASP A 124 -3.74 13.48 2.27
CA ASP A 124 -4.28 14.78 2.66
C ASP A 124 -3.98 15.10 4.14
N ALA A 125 -4.12 14.13 5.04
CA ALA A 125 -3.83 14.29 6.46
C ALA A 125 -2.33 14.53 6.73
N LEU A 126 -1.44 13.98 5.92
CA LEU A 126 -0.01 14.26 5.96
C LEU A 126 0.36 15.60 5.30
N GLY A 127 -0.58 16.24 4.58
CA GLY A 127 -0.35 17.46 3.82
C GLY A 127 0.53 17.23 2.59
N LEU A 128 0.46 16.05 1.98
CA LEU A 128 1.25 15.66 0.82
C LEU A 128 0.46 15.89 -0.48
N ASP A 129 1.19 16.22 -1.55
CA ASP A 129 0.62 16.35 -2.89
C ASP A 129 0.48 14.97 -3.54
N GLN A 130 -0.76 14.50 -3.68
CA GLN A 130 -1.09 13.21 -4.29
C GLN A 130 -0.60 13.09 -5.74
N SER A 131 -0.40 14.21 -6.46
CA SER A 131 0.09 14.18 -7.85
C SER A 131 1.55 13.74 -7.98
N ILE A 132 2.30 13.70 -6.88
CA ILE A 132 3.66 13.15 -6.82
C ILE A 132 3.62 11.63 -6.92
N GLY A 133 2.59 10.99 -6.36
CA GLY A 133 2.35 9.53 -6.40
C GLY A 133 3.27 8.69 -5.51
N LEU A 134 4.50 9.14 -5.23
CA LEU A 134 5.50 8.40 -4.43
C LEU A 134 6.21 9.32 -3.43
N GLN A 135 6.17 8.99 -2.14
CA GLN A 135 6.83 9.80 -1.10
C GLN A 135 7.53 8.94 -0.06
N ASP A 136 8.79 9.26 0.25
CA ASP A 136 9.48 8.61 1.38
C ASP A 136 8.84 9.00 2.72
N VAL A 137 8.57 7.98 3.55
CA VAL A 137 8.01 8.10 4.90
C VAL A 137 8.71 7.17 5.89
N THR A 138 8.38 7.31 7.16
CA THR A 138 8.61 6.26 8.17
C THR A 138 7.30 5.81 8.78
N TRP A 139 7.25 4.56 9.26
CA TRP A 139 6.13 4.05 10.03
C TRP A 139 6.54 3.22 11.24
N SER A 140 5.65 3.14 12.22
CA SER A 140 5.81 2.31 13.43
C SER A 140 4.51 1.64 13.82
N ASP A 141 4.64 0.51 14.53
CA ASP A 141 3.54 -0.12 15.26
C ASP A 141 3.11 0.74 16.44
N GLU A 142 1.81 0.73 16.75
CA GLU A 142 1.21 1.26 17.99
C GLU A 142 0.65 0.12 18.87
#